data_AF-A0AAX6T6B9-F1
#
_entry.id   AF-A0AAX6T6B9-F1
#
_cell.length_a   1.000
_cell.length_b   1.000
_cell.length_c   1.000
_cell.angle_alpha   90.00
_cell.angle_beta   90.00
_cell.angle_gamma   90.00
#
_symmetry.space_group_name_H-M   'P 1'
#
loop_
_entity.id
_entity.type
_entity.pdbx_description
1 polymer ?
#
loop_
_entity_poly.entity_id
_entity_poly.type
_entity_poly.pdbx_seq_one_letter_code
_entity_poly.pdbx_strand_id
1 'polypeptide(L)'
;MAPAGNNKFSSKAMAETFYLSNIVPQNFDNNSGYWNRIEMYCRELTERFEDVWIVSGPLTLPQFKSDGKKTVTYQVIGEDNVAVPSHLYKVILARRSPESTEPLALGAFVVPNEAIGFQPQLTEFQVSLQDLEKLTGLVFFPHLDRTSNVRNICTVDTCKLLDFQEFTLYLSTRKIEGAHSMHRLEKVMENLKNAGIEPDDYFLSCYEKKLEELKAKEQLGTQTRKPF
;
A
#
# COMPACT_ATOMS: atom_id res chain seq x y z
N MET A 1 2.33 9.23 7.49
CA MET A 1 3.04 8.69 6.31
C MET A 1 2.10 8.66 5.11
N ALA A 2 2.56 9.08 3.95
CA ALA A 2 1.76 9.25 2.74
C ALA A 2 2.44 8.56 1.53
N PRO A 3 1.75 7.70 0.77
CA PRO A 3 2.35 7.04 -0.38
C PRO A 3 2.40 7.95 -1.61
N ALA A 4 3.46 7.80 -2.40
CA ALA A 4 3.61 8.50 -3.69
C ALA A 4 2.43 8.24 -4.65
N GLY A 5 1.86 7.02 -4.61
CA GLY A 5 0.74 6.61 -5.47
C GLY A 5 -0.54 7.42 -5.29
N ASN A 6 -0.71 8.13 -4.17
CA ASN A 6 -1.86 9.01 -3.92
C ASN A 6 -1.68 10.42 -4.51
N ASN A 7 -0.48 10.74 -5.01
CA ASN A 7 -0.11 12.09 -5.45
C ASN A 7 0.19 12.17 -6.95
N LYS A 8 -0.37 11.25 -7.76
CA LYS A 8 -0.16 11.24 -9.22
C LYS A 8 -0.62 12.52 -9.92
N PHE A 9 -1.51 13.28 -9.30
CA PHE A 9 -2.01 14.57 -9.83
C PHE A 9 -0.98 15.71 -9.75
N SER A 10 0.07 15.58 -8.94
CA SER A 10 1.05 16.65 -8.71
C SER A 10 2.44 16.08 -8.44
N SER A 11 3.38 16.34 -9.36
CA SER A 11 4.79 15.93 -9.20
C SER A 11 5.43 16.52 -7.95
N LYS A 12 5.04 17.74 -7.55
CA LYS A 12 5.53 18.38 -6.31
C LYS A 12 5.04 17.60 -5.08
N ALA A 13 3.74 17.32 -5.00
CA ALA A 13 3.17 16.58 -3.87
C ALA A 13 3.77 15.17 -3.79
N MET A 14 3.97 14.51 -4.93
CA MET A 14 4.65 13.22 -5.00
C MET A 14 6.09 13.32 -4.48
N ALA A 15 6.87 14.31 -4.93
CA ALA A 15 8.24 14.49 -4.48
C ALA A 15 8.34 14.74 -2.96
N GLU A 16 7.41 15.52 -2.39
CA GLU A 16 7.36 15.78 -0.94
C GLU A 16 7.08 14.50 -0.13
N THR A 17 6.46 13.46 -0.70
CA THR A 17 6.33 12.16 -0.03
C THR A 17 7.67 11.42 0.14
N PHE A 18 8.71 11.80 -0.59
CA PHE A 18 10.05 11.22 -0.47
C PHE A 18 10.94 11.93 0.57
N TYR A 19 10.46 13.01 1.19
CA TYR A 19 11.17 13.58 2.34
C TYR A 19 11.19 12.59 3.50
N LEU A 20 12.35 12.46 4.17
CA LEU A 20 12.54 11.49 5.25
C LEU A 20 11.64 11.74 6.47
N SER A 21 11.08 12.94 6.61
CA SER A 21 10.01 13.25 7.57
C SER A 21 8.73 12.42 7.35
N ASN A 22 8.57 11.83 6.16
CA ASN A 22 7.47 10.97 5.79
C ASN A 22 7.85 9.47 5.77
N ILE A 23 9.08 9.09 6.13
CA ILE A 23 9.63 7.72 5.98
C ILE A 23 9.91 7.09 7.35
N VAL A 24 9.70 5.77 7.46
CA VAL A 24 10.10 4.95 8.60
C VAL A 24 10.85 3.72 8.10
N PRO A 25 11.77 3.14 8.89
CA PRO A 25 12.37 1.86 8.55
C PRO A 25 11.31 0.75 8.51
N GLN A 26 11.02 0.22 7.33
CA GLN A 26 9.96 -0.76 7.11
C GLN A 26 10.52 -2.04 6.54
N ASN A 27 10.00 -3.18 6.99
CA ASN A 27 10.31 -4.48 6.41
C ASN A 27 9.97 -4.48 4.90
N PHE A 28 10.89 -4.97 4.06
CA PHE A 28 10.75 -4.91 2.60
C PHE A 28 9.51 -5.66 2.08
N ASP A 29 9.23 -6.85 2.61
CA ASP A 29 8.07 -7.65 2.21
C ASP A 29 6.77 -7.04 2.70
N ASN A 30 6.78 -6.42 3.89
CA ASN A 30 5.65 -5.64 4.39
C ASN A 30 5.34 -4.46 3.45
N ASN A 31 6.35 -3.65 3.16
CA ASN A 31 6.24 -2.45 2.32
C ASN A 31 5.74 -2.78 0.92
N SER A 32 6.38 -3.74 0.25
CA SER A 32 6.04 -4.12 -1.12
C SER A 32 4.82 -5.05 -1.23
N GLY A 33 4.41 -5.68 -0.14
CA GLY A 33 3.30 -6.64 -0.06
C GLY A 33 2.09 -6.09 0.68
N TYR A 34 1.91 -6.50 1.94
CA TYR A 34 0.68 -6.25 2.70
C TYR A 34 0.35 -4.76 2.87
N TRP A 35 1.34 -3.94 3.19
CA TRP A 35 1.14 -2.50 3.38
C TRP A 35 0.73 -1.81 2.07
N ASN A 36 1.37 -2.16 0.95
CA ASN A 36 0.96 -1.69 -0.38
C ASN A 36 -0.47 -2.13 -0.73
N ARG A 37 -0.90 -3.36 -0.37
CA ARG A 37 -2.30 -3.79 -0.56
C ARG A 37 -3.27 -2.94 0.24
N ILE A 38 -2.94 -2.55 1.48
CA ILE A 38 -3.75 -1.59 2.26
C ILE A 38 -3.80 -0.22 1.56
N GLU A 39 -2.68 0.27 1.04
CA GLU A 39 -2.64 1.53 0.30
C GLU A 39 -3.43 1.49 -1.01
N MET A 40 -3.48 0.33 -1.68
CA MET A 40 -4.34 0.10 -2.84
C MET A 40 -5.80 0.15 -2.46
N TYR A 41 -6.20 -0.55 -1.40
CA TYR A 41 -7.57 -0.49 -0.85
C TYR A 41 -7.98 0.96 -0.52
N CYS A 42 -7.09 1.73 0.09
CA CYS A 42 -7.34 3.14 0.38
C CYS A 42 -7.62 3.99 -0.86
N ARG A 43 -6.99 3.69 -2.00
CA ARG A 43 -7.27 4.35 -3.28
C ARG A 43 -8.57 3.84 -3.89
N GLU A 44 -8.82 2.54 -3.81
CA GLU A 44 -10.05 1.91 -4.29
C GLU A 44 -11.30 2.48 -3.61
N LEU A 45 -11.20 2.85 -2.32
CA LEU A 45 -12.28 3.57 -1.62
C LEU A 45 -12.75 4.83 -2.33
N THR A 46 -11.88 5.51 -3.11
CA THR A 46 -12.26 6.72 -3.85
C THR A 46 -13.22 6.46 -5.01
N GLU A 47 -13.41 5.20 -5.40
CA GLU A 47 -14.44 4.79 -6.37
C GLU A 47 -15.84 4.76 -5.75
N ARG A 48 -15.93 4.76 -4.42
CA ARG A 48 -17.18 4.57 -3.65
C ARG A 48 -17.47 5.68 -2.65
N PHE A 49 -16.46 6.47 -2.31
CA PHE A 49 -16.51 7.59 -1.38
C PHE A 49 -15.80 8.78 -2.02
N GLU A 50 -16.45 9.93 -2.09
CA GLU A 50 -15.86 11.13 -2.69
C GLU A 50 -14.67 11.66 -1.89
N ASP A 51 -14.69 11.51 -0.56
CA ASP A 51 -13.58 11.92 0.30
C ASP A 51 -13.09 10.78 1.19
N VAL A 52 -11.78 10.58 1.21
CA VAL A 52 -11.09 9.61 2.06
C VAL A 52 -9.90 10.27 2.74
N TRP A 53 -9.95 10.38 4.07
CA TRP A 53 -8.85 10.86 4.91
C TRP A 53 -8.12 9.69 5.56
N ILE A 54 -6.79 9.77 5.56
CA ILE A 54 -5.94 8.70 6.05
C ILE A 54 -4.88 9.28 6.97
N VAL A 55 -4.78 8.73 8.18
CA VAL A 55 -3.65 8.97 9.08
C VAL A 55 -2.83 7.68 9.15
N SER A 56 -1.51 7.76 9.05
CA SER A 56 -0.64 6.58 9.16
C SER A 56 0.63 6.93 9.90
N GLY A 57 1.15 5.99 10.69
CA GLY A 57 2.38 6.19 11.43
C GLY A 57 2.96 4.93 12.08
N PRO A 58 4.15 5.06 12.70
CA PRO A 58 4.84 3.99 13.40
C PRO A 58 4.31 3.75 14.82
N LEU A 59 4.53 2.55 15.34
CA LEU A 59 4.27 2.13 16.72
C LEU A 59 5.40 1.25 17.26
N THR A 60 5.77 1.47 18.53
CA THR A 60 6.68 0.61 19.30
C THR A 60 5.91 -0.01 20.47
N LEU A 61 5.32 -1.18 20.25
CA LEU A 61 4.42 -1.84 21.18
C LEU A 61 5.19 -2.72 22.18
N PRO A 62 4.68 -2.88 23.42
CA PRO A 62 5.32 -3.72 24.41
C PRO A 62 5.14 -5.21 24.08
N GLN A 63 6.16 -6.00 24.38
CA GLN A 63 6.11 -7.46 24.38
C GLN A 63 6.26 -7.98 25.81
N PHE A 64 5.65 -9.12 26.10
CA PHE A 64 5.86 -9.81 27.37
C PHE A 64 7.19 -10.58 27.32
N LYS A 65 8.03 -10.35 28.32
CA LYS A 65 9.22 -11.17 28.56
C LYS A 65 8.85 -12.44 29.33
N SER A 66 9.76 -13.41 29.34
CA SER A 66 9.61 -14.67 30.08
C SER A 66 9.39 -14.48 31.59
N ASP A 67 9.85 -13.35 32.15
CA ASP A 67 9.63 -12.96 33.55
C ASP A 67 8.27 -12.26 33.80
N GLY A 68 7.40 -12.20 32.79
CA GLY A 68 6.07 -11.58 32.86
C GLY A 68 6.08 -10.04 32.74
N LYS A 69 7.25 -9.40 32.65
CA LYS A 69 7.33 -7.94 32.48
C LYS A 69 7.02 -7.53 31.05
N LYS A 70 6.27 -6.44 30.90
CA LYS A 70 6.07 -5.77 29.61
C LYS A 70 7.26 -4.86 29.33
N THR A 71 7.94 -5.07 28.21
CA THR A 71 9.05 -4.21 27.76
C THR A 71 8.81 -3.78 26.32
N VAL A 72 9.05 -2.50 26.04
CA VAL A 72 9.14 -1.99 24.67
C VAL A 72 10.59 -2.13 24.22
N THR A 73 10.83 -2.87 23.13
CA THR A 73 12.16 -3.03 22.52
C THR A 73 12.04 -2.75 21.03
N TYR A 74 12.92 -1.91 20.49
CA TYR A 74 12.98 -1.61 19.07
C TYR A 74 14.44 -1.34 18.67
N GLN A 75 14.77 -1.65 17.42
CA GLN A 75 16.07 -1.35 16.85
C GLN A 75 16.17 0.15 16.53
N VAL A 76 17.37 0.71 16.63
CA VAL A 76 17.74 1.98 16.00
C VAL A 76 18.79 1.73 14.92
N ILE A 77 18.77 2.49 13.83
CA ILE A 77 19.69 2.31 12.69
C ILE A 77 20.41 3.61 12.30
N GLY A 78 21.61 3.45 11.73
CA GLY A 78 22.45 4.56 11.28
C GLY A 78 23.08 5.36 12.44
N GLU A 79 23.88 6.36 12.08
CA GLU A 79 24.52 7.27 13.05
C GLU A 79 23.49 8.11 13.82
N ASP A 80 22.37 8.46 13.15
CA ASP A 80 21.28 9.24 13.72
C ASP A 80 20.31 8.44 14.58
N ASN A 81 20.53 7.13 14.76
CA ASN A 81 19.71 6.23 15.56
C ASN A 81 18.20 6.27 15.20
N VAL A 82 17.88 6.19 13.92
CA VAL A 82 16.49 6.18 13.44
C VAL A 82 15.76 4.94 13.96
N ALA A 83 14.66 5.14 14.68
CA ALA A 83 13.91 4.04 15.30
C ALA A 83 13.16 3.18 14.26
N VAL A 84 13.30 1.86 14.39
CA VAL A 84 12.57 0.86 13.60
C VAL A 84 11.27 0.50 14.33
N PRO A 85 10.09 0.83 13.79
CA PRO A 85 8.84 0.50 14.46
C PRO A 85 8.59 -1.00 14.53
N SER A 86 7.93 -1.44 15.60
CA SER A 86 7.41 -2.81 15.71
C SER A 86 6.15 -3.03 14.88
N HIS A 87 5.34 -1.98 14.72
CA HIS A 87 4.04 -2.01 14.06
C HIS A 87 3.83 -0.70 13.29
N LEU A 88 2.93 -0.73 12.32
CA LEU A 88 2.42 0.42 11.61
C LEU A 88 0.92 0.51 11.84
N TYR A 89 0.39 1.72 11.91
CA TYR A 89 -1.05 1.93 12.00
C TYR A 89 -1.58 2.71 10.82
N LYS A 90 -2.85 2.49 10.51
CA LYS A 90 -3.64 3.32 9.60
C LYS A 90 -5.01 3.59 10.19
N VAL A 91 -5.44 4.85 10.17
CA VAL A 91 -6.82 5.26 10.45
C VAL A 91 -7.41 5.79 9.15
N ILE A 92 -8.54 5.22 8.74
CA ILE A 92 -9.26 5.56 7.53
C ILE A 92 -10.59 6.18 7.94
N LEU A 93 -10.89 7.37 7.43
CA LEU A 93 -12.18 8.04 7.54
C LEU A 93 -12.69 8.31 6.12
N ALA A 94 -13.91 7.90 5.80
CA ALA A 94 -14.49 8.05 4.48
C ALA A 94 -15.87 8.70 4.55
N ARG A 95 -16.15 9.60 3.60
CA ARG A 95 -17.43 10.28 3.41
C ARG A 95 -17.98 9.96 2.03
N ARG A 96 -19.26 9.58 1.95
CA ARG A 96 -19.91 9.22 0.68
C ARG A 96 -19.88 10.39 -0.31
N SER A 97 -20.44 11.52 0.09
CA SER A 97 -20.36 12.82 -0.58
C SER A 97 -20.60 13.93 0.45
N PRO A 98 -20.22 15.20 0.18
CA PRO A 98 -20.51 16.33 1.06
C PRO A 98 -22.00 16.54 1.34
N GLU A 99 -22.88 16.21 0.39
CA GLU A 99 -24.34 16.38 0.46
C GLU A 99 -25.05 15.16 1.06
N SER A 100 -24.34 14.03 1.22
CA SER A 100 -24.93 12.80 1.74
C SER A 100 -25.28 12.92 3.23
N THR A 101 -26.46 12.43 3.59
CA THR A 101 -26.87 12.25 4.99
C THR A 101 -26.36 10.94 5.59
N GLU A 102 -25.66 10.12 4.81
CA GLU A 102 -25.06 8.89 5.32
C GLU A 102 -24.00 9.18 6.39
N PRO A 103 -24.02 8.44 7.51
CA PRO A 103 -22.93 8.44 8.48
C PRO A 103 -21.56 8.23 7.82
N LEU A 104 -20.56 8.94 8.33
CA LEU A 104 -19.15 8.70 8.01
C LEU A 104 -18.76 7.27 8.35
N ALA A 105 -17.79 6.73 7.59
CA ALA A 105 -17.24 5.41 7.80
C ALA A 105 -15.82 5.52 8.37
N LEU A 106 -15.52 4.79 9.45
CA LEU A 106 -14.22 4.83 10.11
C LEU A 106 -13.68 3.42 10.39
N GLY A 107 -12.37 3.23 10.20
CA GLY A 107 -11.64 2.05 10.64
C GLY A 107 -10.23 2.39 11.10
N ALA A 108 -9.76 1.71 12.13
CA ALA A 108 -8.38 1.79 12.62
C ALA A 108 -7.74 0.41 12.53
N PHE A 109 -6.51 0.36 12.03
CA PHE A 109 -5.80 -0.89 11.76
C PHE A 109 -4.37 -0.79 12.30
N VAL A 110 -3.88 -1.89 12.88
CA VAL A 110 -2.49 -2.02 13.38
C VAL A 110 -1.89 -3.31 12.83
N VAL A 111 -0.84 -3.18 12.02
CA VAL A 111 -0.14 -4.31 11.41
C VAL A 111 1.29 -4.40 11.94
N PRO A 112 1.86 -5.60 12.15
CA PRO A 112 3.26 -5.73 12.51
C PRO A 112 4.18 -5.31 11.35
N ASN A 113 5.36 -4.77 11.68
CA ASN A 113 6.39 -4.39 10.71
C ASN A 113 7.22 -5.60 10.28
N GLU A 114 6.55 -6.61 9.75
CA GLU A 114 7.13 -7.89 9.30
C GLU A 114 6.42 -8.39 8.04
N ALA A 115 6.92 -9.47 7.45
CA ALA A 115 6.28 -10.09 6.28
C ALA A 115 4.90 -10.65 6.65
N ILE A 116 3.85 -10.19 5.96
CA ILE A 116 2.48 -10.69 6.13
C ILE A 116 1.99 -11.22 4.79
N GLY A 117 1.57 -12.48 4.76
CA GLY A 117 1.08 -13.15 3.55
C GLY A 117 -0.35 -12.77 3.16
N PHE A 118 -0.95 -13.60 2.31
CA PHE A 118 -2.33 -13.37 1.81
C PHE A 118 -3.41 -13.99 2.71
N GLN A 119 -3.04 -14.84 3.67
CA GLN A 119 -4.00 -15.52 4.56
C GLN A 119 -4.72 -14.54 5.50
N PRO A 120 -4.02 -13.65 6.25
CA PRO A 120 -4.72 -12.76 7.17
C PRO A 120 -5.52 -11.67 6.44
N GLN A 121 -6.79 -11.54 6.76
CA GLN A 121 -7.66 -10.48 6.25
C GLN A 121 -7.39 -9.15 6.96
N LEU A 122 -7.73 -8.02 6.33
CA LEU A 122 -7.51 -6.69 6.92
C LEU A 122 -8.25 -6.53 8.26
N THR A 123 -9.43 -7.13 8.38
CA THR A 123 -10.27 -7.11 9.58
C THR A 123 -9.61 -7.78 10.78
N GLU A 124 -8.67 -8.72 10.58
CA GLU A 124 -7.91 -9.34 11.68
C GLU A 124 -6.95 -8.35 12.36
N PHE A 125 -6.57 -7.30 11.63
CA PHE A 125 -5.73 -6.21 12.14
C PHE A 125 -6.54 -4.99 12.57
N GLN A 126 -7.88 -5.07 12.54
CA GLN A 126 -8.75 -3.98 12.96
C GLN A 126 -8.73 -3.85 14.49
N VAL A 127 -8.60 -2.61 14.95
CA VAL A 127 -8.67 -2.25 16.37
C VAL A 127 -9.72 -1.16 16.57
N SER A 128 -10.15 -0.96 17.82
CA SER A 128 -10.97 0.22 18.13
C SER A 128 -10.14 1.50 17.98
N LEU A 129 -10.79 2.62 17.63
CA LEU A 129 -10.12 3.90 17.57
C LEU A 129 -9.52 4.26 18.94
N GLN A 130 -10.26 3.99 20.02
CA GLN A 130 -9.86 4.29 21.40
C GLN A 130 -8.61 3.50 21.83
N ASP A 131 -8.52 2.22 21.44
CA ASP A 131 -7.33 1.41 21.73
C ASP A 131 -6.13 1.95 20.96
N LEU A 132 -6.29 2.30 19.68
CA LEU A 132 -5.20 2.89 18.91
C LEU A 132 -4.74 4.23 19.50
N GLU A 133 -5.65 5.09 19.93
CA GLU A 133 -5.33 6.35 20.62
C GLU A 133 -4.55 6.11 21.92
N LYS A 134 -4.96 5.09 22.70
CA LYS A 134 -4.24 4.69 23.90
C LYS A 134 -2.84 4.16 23.59
N LEU A 135 -2.66 3.44 22.49
CA LEU A 135 -1.36 2.90 22.07
C LEU A 135 -0.43 3.99 21.50
N THR A 136 -0.99 4.96 20.79
CA THR A 136 -0.22 6.03 20.11
C THR A 136 0.00 7.26 20.97
N GLY A 137 -0.84 7.51 21.96
CA GLY A 137 -0.90 8.78 22.70
C GLY A 137 -1.46 9.94 21.86
N LEU A 138 -2.12 9.65 20.74
CA LEU A 138 -2.70 10.64 19.83
C LEU A 138 -4.22 10.72 19.97
N VAL A 139 -4.79 11.81 19.46
CA VAL A 139 -6.23 11.94 19.22
C VAL A 139 -6.46 12.12 17.72
N PHE A 140 -7.15 11.18 17.09
CA PHE A 140 -7.43 11.23 15.65
C PHE A 140 -8.75 11.93 15.36
N PHE A 141 -8.75 12.79 14.34
CA PHE A 141 -9.93 13.55 13.91
C PHE A 141 -10.64 14.24 15.09
N PRO A 142 -9.98 15.15 15.84
CA PRO A 142 -10.55 15.74 17.05
C PRO A 142 -11.82 16.57 16.82
N HIS A 143 -12.08 16.99 15.58
CA HIS A 143 -13.30 17.70 15.19
C HIS A 143 -14.44 16.77 14.75
N LEU A 144 -14.21 15.46 14.69
CA LEU A 144 -15.26 14.47 14.44
C LEU A 144 -16.10 14.31 15.69
N ASP A 145 -17.40 14.59 15.60
CA ASP A 145 -18.34 14.31 16.69
C ASP A 145 -18.51 12.80 16.85
N ARG A 146 -17.87 12.24 17.88
CA ARG A 146 -17.92 10.79 18.18
C ARG A 146 -19.21 10.35 18.86
N THR A 147 -20.06 11.28 19.27
CA THR A 147 -21.40 10.98 19.77
C THR A 147 -22.39 10.76 18.63
N SER A 148 -22.08 11.30 17.45
CA SER A 148 -22.81 11.02 16.22
C SER A 148 -22.61 9.58 15.76
N ASN A 149 -23.51 9.10 14.91
CA ASN A 149 -23.38 7.76 14.33
C ASN A 149 -22.19 7.75 13.36
N VAL A 150 -21.11 7.08 13.73
CA VAL A 150 -19.98 6.77 12.84
C VAL A 150 -19.98 5.27 12.61
N ARG A 151 -20.08 4.84 11.36
CA ARG A 151 -20.15 3.42 11.00
C ARG A 151 -18.76 2.80 10.90
N ASN A 152 -18.63 1.53 11.27
CA ASN A 152 -17.42 0.77 11.00
C ASN A 152 -17.24 0.62 9.47
N ILE A 153 -16.08 1.05 8.95
CA ILE A 153 -15.76 0.97 7.53
C ILE A 153 -15.85 -0.46 6.99
N CYS A 154 -15.46 -1.47 7.76
CA CYS A 154 -15.53 -2.88 7.34
C CYS A 154 -16.94 -3.49 7.40
N THR A 155 -17.94 -2.72 7.85
CA THR A 155 -19.35 -3.09 7.78
C THR A 155 -20.06 -2.43 6.59
N VAL A 156 -19.62 -1.22 6.20
CA VAL A 156 -20.22 -0.47 5.08
C VAL A 156 -19.47 -0.63 3.76
N ASP A 157 -18.22 -1.09 3.84
CA ASP A 157 -17.34 -1.42 2.73
C ASP A 157 -16.66 -2.76 3.04
N THR A 158 -15.92 -3.31 2.07
CA THR A 158 -15.51 -4.71 2.10
C THR A 158 -14.34 -4.97 3.06
N CYS A 159 -13.47 -3.98 3.28
CA CYS A 159 -12.13 -4.19 3.85
C CYS A 159 -11.39 -5.36 3.18
N LYS A 160 -11.70 -5.67 1.92
CA LYS A 160 -11.08 -6.75 1.16
C LYS A 160 -9.85 -6.20 0.47
N LEU A 161 -8.69 -6.72 0.85
CA LEU A 161 -7.46 -6.47 0.11
C LEU A 161 -7.42 -7.36 -1.14
N LEU A 162 -6.69 -6.91 -2.17
CA LEU A 162 -6.42 -7.74 -3.34
C LEU A 162 -5.86 -9.10 -2.91
N ASP A 163 -6.38 -10.15 -3.49
CA ASP A 163 -5.90 -11.51 -3.26
C ASP A 163 -4.58 -11.78 -4.00
N PHE A 164 -4.10 -13.02 -3.91
CA PHE A 164 -2.84 -13.42 -4.53
C PHE A 164 -2.86 -13.25 -6.06
N GLN A 165 -3.97 -13.60 -6.72
CA GLN A 165 -4.08 -13.56 -8.18
C GLN A 165 -4.17 -12.11 -8.64
N GLU A 166 -5.08 -11.33 -8.04
CA GLU A 166 -5.30 -9.91 -8.34
C GLU A 166 -4.01 -9.09 -8.13
N PHE A 167 -3.33 -9.29 -7.00
CA PHE A 167 -2.12 -8.53 -6.68
C PHE A 167 -0.92 -8.94 -7.54
N THR A 168 -0.76 -10.23 -7.82
CA THR A 168 0.33 -10.72 -8.69
C THR A 168 0.14 -10.24 -10.13
N LEU A 169 -1.10 -10.24 -10.63
CA LEU A 169 -1.43 -9.68 -11.93
C LEU A 169 -1.10 -8.19 -11.98
N TYR A 170 -1.56 -7.40 -11.00
CA TYR A 170 -1.25 -5.98 -10.89
C TYR A 170 0.26 -5.68 -10.92
N LEU A 171 1.06 -6.40 -10.11
CA LEU A 171 2.51 -6.20 -10.08
C LEU A 171 3.17 -6.63 -11.40
N SER A 172 2.66 -7.69 -12.04
CA SER A 172 3.16 -8.16 -13.32
C SER A 172 2.90 -7.13 -14.41
N THR A 173 1.70 -6.53 -14.46
CA THR A 173 1.39 -5.42 -15.38
C THR A 173 2.36 -4.24 -15.18
N ARG A 174 2.68 -3.87 -13.93
CA ARG A 174 3.67 -2.81 -13.68
C ARG A 174 5.09 -3.16 -14.13
N LYS A 175 5.47 -4.44 -14.06
CA LYS A 175 6.79 -4.90 -14.55
C LYS A 175 6.91 -4.78 -16.08
N ILE A 176 5.80 -4.80 -16.82
CA ILE A 176 5.79 -4.58 -18.28
C ILE A 176 6.35 -3.19 -18.61
N GLU A 177 5.88 -2.14 -17.92
CA GLU A 177 6.32 -0.76 -18.19
C GLU A 177 7.84 -0.59 -18.07
N GLY A 178 8.44 -1.25 -17.07
CA GLY A 178 9.88 -1.26 -16.80
C GLY A 178 10.69 -2.25 -17.64
N ALA A 179 10.07 -3.07 -18.49
CA ALA A 179 10.79 -4.02 -19.33
C ALA A 179 11.58 -3.29 -20.42
N HIS A 180 12.91 -3.40 -20.37
CA HIS A 180 13.84 -2.77 -21.32
C HIS A 180 14.40 -3.73 -22.40
N SER A 181 13.89 -4.96 -22.47
CA SER A 181 14.37 -6.01 -23.39
C SER A 181 13.28 -7.05 -23.61
N MET A 182 13.21 -7.64 -24.81
CA MET A 182 12.25 -8.71 -25.16
C MET A 182 12.26 -9.85 -24.14
N HIS A 183 13.45 -10.34 -23.78
CA HIS A 183 13.61 -11.41 -22.79
C HIS A 183 12.98 -11.09 -21.42
N ARG A 184 13.12 -9.85 -20.92
CA ARG A 184 12.47 -9.44 -19.67
C ARG A 184 10.96 -9.37 -19.79
N LEU A 185 10.44 -8.91 -20.93
CA LEU A 185 9.01 -8.85 -21.17
C LEU A 185 8.40 -10.26 -21.20
N GLU A 186 9.00 -11.19 -21.95
CA GLU A 186 8.60 -12.59 -22.01
C GLU A 186 8.64 -13.26 -20.62
N LYS A 187 9.68 -12.98 -19.84
CA LYS A 187 9.80 -13.49 -18.46
C LYS A 187 8.66 -13.02 -17.55
N VAL A 188 8.07 -11.83 -17.77
CA VAL A 188 6.90 -11.39 -17.01
C VAL A 188 5.70 -12.29 -17.31
N MET A 189 5.43 -12.57 -18.58
CA MET A 189 4.36 -13.49 -19.01
C MET A 189 4.60 -14.91 -18.50
N GLU A 190 5.83 -15.42 -18.59
CA GLU A 190 6.19 -16.75 -18.10
C GLU A 190 5.95 -16.90 -16.60
N ASN A 191 6.39 -15.92 -15.80
CA ASN A 191 6.18 -15.94 -14.35
C ASN A 191 4.69 -15.94 -13.99
N LEU A 192 3.87 -15.18 -14.73
CA LEU A 192 2.42 -15.12 -14.51
C LEU A 192 1.75 -16.48 -14.79
N LYS A 193 2.14 -17.13 -15.91
CA LYS A 193 1.67 -18.48 -16.25
C LYS A 193 2.11 -19.53 -15.24
N ASN A 194 3.37 -19.46 -14.77
CA ASN A 194 3.90 -20.37 -13.76
C ASN A 194 3.18 -20.22 -12.40
N ALA A 195 2.64 -19.03 -12.12
CA ALA A 195 1.79 -18.79 -10.96
C ALA A 195 0.34 -19.26 -11.14
N GLY A 196 -0.02 -19.81 -12.31
CA GLY A 196 -1.38 -20.26 -12.64
C GLY A 196 -2.38 -19.12 -12.80
N ILE A 197 -1.92 -17.93 -13.19
CA ILE A 197 -2.75 -16.73 -13.33
C ILE A 197 -2.95 -16.44 -14.82
N GLU A 198 -4.20 -16.31 -15.23
CA GLU A 198 -4.54 -15.90 -16.60
C GLU A 198 -4.43 -14.37 -16.74
N PRO A 199 -3.79 -13.87 -17.81
CA PRO A 199 -3.76 -12.44 -18.11
C PRO A 199 -5.15 -11.88 -18.40
N ASP A 200 -5.45 -10.69 -17.90
CA ASP A 200 -6.64 -9.93 -18.30
C ASP A 200 -6.40 -9.06 -19.55
N ASP A 201 -7.47 -8.49 -20.09
CA ASP A 201 -7.41 -7.64 -21.29
C ASP A 201 -6.47 -6.43 -21.11
N TYR A 202 -6.42 -5.87 -19.90
CA TYR A 202 -5.56 -4.74 -19.59
C TYR A 202 -4.08 -5.12 -19.59
N PHE A 203 -3.72 -6.26 -18.98
CA PHE A 203 -2.38 -6.82 -19.05
C PHE A 203 -1.96 -7.08 -20.49
N LEU A 204 -2.81 -7.72 -21.29
CA LEU A 204 -2.52 -8.04 -22.69
C LEU A 204 -2.30 -6.78 -23.51
N SER A 205 -3.15 -5.77 -23.34
CA SER A 205 -3.00 -4.46 -23.99
C SER A 205 -1.66 -3.80 -23.64
N CYS A 206 -1.28 -3.79 -22.36
CA CYS A 206 0.01 -3.25 -21.92
C CYS A 206 1.18 -4.05 -22.50
N TYR A 207 1.06 -5.38 -22.52
CA TYR A 207 2.08 -6.29 -23.02
C TYR A 207 2.35 -6.07 -24.52
N GLU A 208 1.29 -6.05 -25.33
CA GLU A 208 1.37 -5.83 -26.78
C GLU A 208 1.98 -4.46 -27.11
N LYS A 209 1.53 -3.40 -26.42
CA LYS A 209 2.10 -2.06 -26.59
C LYS A 209 3.60 -2.05 -26.29
N LYS A 210 4.03 -2.73 -25.22
CA LYS A 210 5.45 -2.77 -24.83
C LYS A 210 6.27 -3.62 -25.79
N LEU A 211 5.70 -4.71 -26.31
CA LEU A 211 6.31 -5.58 -27.30
C LEU A 211 6.68 -4.80 -28.56
N GLU A 212 5.74 -4.01 -29.09
CA GLU A 212 5.98 -3.18 -30.28
C GLU A 212 7.01 -2.06 -30.02
N GLU A 213 6.99 -1.45 -28.83
CA GLU A 213 8.01 -0.47 -28.43
C GLU A 213 9.44 -1.08 -28.44
N LEU A 214 9.60 -2.29 -27.90
CA LEU A 214 10.89 -2.97 -27.82
C LEU A 214 11.39 -3.43 -29.20
N LYS A 215 10.51 -3.97 -30.04
CA LYS A 215 10.84 -4.33 -31.44
C LYS A 215 11.32 -3.11 -32.22
N ALA A 216 10.63 -1.98 -32.10
CA ALA A 216 11.02 -0.75 -32.78
C ALA A 216 12.43 -0.28 -32.34
N LYS A 217 12.73 -0.37 -31.04
CA LYS A 217 14.06 -0.02 -30.49
C LYS A 217 15.18 -0.93 -31.02
N GLU A 218 14.94 -2.23 -31.12
CA GLU A 218 15.92 -3.18 -31.68
C GLU A 218 16.21 -2.89 -33.16
N GLN A 219 15.19 -2.58 -33.96
CA GLN A 219 15.37 -2.22 -35.38
C GLN A 219 16.18 -0.93 -35.56
N LEU A 220 15.90 0.11 -34.77
CA LEU A 220 16.67 1.37 -34.77
C LEU A 220 18.13 1.18 -34.33
N GLY A 221 18.37 0.33 -33.33
CA GLY A 221 19.73 -0.02 -32.86
C GLY A 221 20.53 -0.84 -33.88
N THR A 222 19.85 -1.58 -34.75
CA THR A 222 20.48 -2.37 -35.81
C THR A 222 20.82 -1.52 -37.04
N GLN A 223 20.04 -0.48 -37.35
CA GLN A 223 20.33 0.46 -38.45
C GLN A 223 21.50 1.40 -38.15
N THR A 224 21.72 1.77 -36.90
CA THR A 224 22.84 2.63 -36.46
C THR A 224 24.19 1.91 -36.35
N ARG A 225 24.20 0.57 -36.40
CA ARG A 225 25.42 -0.27 -36.29
C ARG A 225 25.94 -0.81 -37.63
N LYS A 226 25.47 -0.31 -38.78
CA LYS A 226 26.08 -0.66 -40.08
C LYS A 226 27.49 -0.03 -40.16
N PRO A 227 28.58 -0.81 -40.29
CA PRO A 227 29.90 -0.26 -40.56
C PRO A 227 29.94 0.29 -41.99
N PHE A 228 30.64 1.42 -42.17
CA PHE A 228 31.16 1.83 -43.47
C PHE A 228 32.24 0.86 -43.95
#